data_AF-A0A1E7K9H4-F1
#
_entry.id   AF-A0A1E7K9H4-F1
#
_cell.length_a   1.000
_cell.length_b   1.000
_cell.length_c   1.000
_cell.angle_alpha   90.00
_cell.angle_beta   90.00
_cell.angle_gamma   90.00
#
_symmetry.space_group_name_H-M   'P 1'
#
loop_
_entity.id
_entity.type
_entity.pdbx_description
1 polymer ?
#
loop_
_entity_poly.entity_id
_entity_poly.type
_entity_poly.pdbx_seq_one_letter_code
_entity_poly.pdbx_strand_id
1 'polypeptide(L)'
;MSPPDRKEAEVRRLVQQRAAEPVPADLAERALAEGARLLRRRRALGAALWTGVLAGLLALACWALVAHPWSAPPPTTTPPAVGW
;
A
#
# COMPACT_ATOMS: atom_id res chain seq x y z
N MET A 1 30.13 -27.58 -28.26
CA MET A 1 29.21 -27.81 -27.13
C MET A 1 29.87 -27.17 -25.92
N SER A 2 29.33 -26.06 -25.40
CA SER A 2 29.87 -25.46 -24.17
C SER A 2 29.71 -26.45 -23.02
N PRO A 3 30.71 -26.61 -22.14
CA PRO A 3 30.55 -27.43 -20.95
C PRO A 3 29.34 -26.89 -20.16
N PRO A 4 28.51 -27.78 -19.56
CA PRO A 4 27.42 -27.33 -18.70
C PRO A 4 27.99 -26.41 -17.63
N ASP A 5 27.30 -25.29 -17.39
CA ASP A 5 27.74 -24.31 -16.42
C ASP A 5 27.94 -25.02 -15.08
N ARG A 6 29.14 -24.89 -14.50
CA ARG A 6 29.53 -25.60 -13.27
C ARG A 6 28.52 -25.35 -12.15
N LYS A 7 27.93 -24.15 -12.12
CA LYS A 7 26.86 -23.78 -11.19
C LYS A 7 25.60 -24.62 -11.39
N GLU A 8 25.20 -24.85 -12.62
CA GLU A 8 23.99 -25.62 -12.92
C GLU A 8 24.15 -27.10 -12.51
N ALA A 9 25.34 -27.67 -12.77
CA ALA A 9 25.67 -29.02 -12.34
C ALA A 9 25.67 -29.15 -10.80
N GLU A 10 26.17 -28.14 -10.09
CA GLU A 10 26.23 -28.12 -8.63
C GLU A 10 24.85 -27.93 -8.00
N VAL A 11 24.01 -27.06 -8.55
CA VAL A 11 22.60 -26.91 -8.14
C VAL A 11 21.83 -28.22 -8.35
N ARG A 12 22.00 -28.86 -9.51
CA ARG A 12 21.33 -30.14 -9.81
C ARG A 12 21.76 -31.24 -8.85
N ARG A 13 23.05 -31.30 -8.48
CA ARG A 13 23.56 -32.23 -7.48
C ARG A 13 22.94 -31.99 -6.09
N LEU A 14 22.84 -30.73 -5.66
CA LEU A 14 22.24 -30.39 -4.37
C LEU A 14 20.74 -30.71 -4.31
N VAL A 15 20.01 -30.45 -5.41
CA VAL A 15 18.58 -30.78 -5.51
C VAL A 15 18.37 -32.30 -5.50
N GLN A 16 19.17 -33.06 -6.25
CA GLN A 16 19.11 -34.53 -6.24
C GLN A 16 19.46 -35.13 -4.87
N GLN A 17 20.43 -34.55 -4.15
CA GLN A 17 20.79 -34.98 -2.80
C GLN A 17 19.71 -34.64 -1.75
N ARG A 18 18.98 -33.54 -1.93
CA ARG A 18 17.98 -33.05 -0.98
C ARG A 18 16.55 -33.54 -1.28
N ALA A 19 16.30 -34.14 -2.45
CA ALA A 19 14.99 -34.59 -2.90
C ALA A 19 14.33 -35.68 -2.02
N ALA A 20 15.03 -36.22 -1.03
CA ALA A 20 14.60 -37.40 -0.28
C ALA A 20 14.09 -37.12 1.15
N GLU A 21 14.10 -35.88 1.66
CA GLU A 21 13.56 -35.62 3.00
C GLU A 21 12.02 -35.55 2.91
N PRO A 22 11.28 -36.50 3.48
CA PRO A 22 9.82 -36.50 3.41
C PRO A 22 9.27 -35.31 4.19
N VAL A 23 8.71 -34.35 3.47
CA VAL A 23 8.06 -33.19 4.06
C VAL A 23 6.64 -33.59 4.51
N PRO A 24 6.18 -33.17 5.71
CA PRO A 24 4.82 -33.42 6.16
C PRO A 24 3.79 -32.88 5.15
N ALA A 25 2.81 -33.70 4.78
CA ALA A 25 1.78 -33.35 3.80
C ALA A 25 0.91 -32.14 4.23
N ASP A 26 0.83 -31.89 5.53
CA ASP A 26 0.07 -30.82 6.17
C ASP A 26 0.88 -29.52 6.34
N LEU A 27 2.14 -29.47 5.89
CA LEU A 27 2.98 -28.27 5.99
C LEU A 27 2.35 -27.09 5.22
N ALA A 28 1.75 -27.36 4.05
CA ALA A 28 1.05 -26.33 3.27
C ALA A 28 -0.16 -25.75 4.03
N GLU A 29 -0.95 -26.60 4.70
CA GLU A 29 -2.08 -26.16 5.50
C GLU A 29 -1.64 -25.37 6.74
N ARG A 30 -0.59 -25.82 7.44
CA ARG A 30 -0.02 -25.11 8.58
C ARG A 30 0.53 -23.74 8.18
N ALA A 31 1.27 -23.67 7.06
CA ALA A 31 1.78 -22.42 6.51
C ALA A 31 0.65 -21.45 6.08
N LEU A 32 -0.45 -21.98 5.53
CA LEU A 32 -1.64 -21.19 5.20
C LEU A 32 -2.35 -20.66 6.46
N ALA A 33 -2.48 -21.50 7.49
CA ALA A 33 -3.08 -21.12 8.77
C ALA A 33 -2.27 -20.01 9.48
N GLU A 34 -0.94 -20.11 9.47
CA GLU A 34 -0.06 -19.07 10.01
C GLU A 34 -0.01 -17.81 9.13
N GLY A 35 0.02 -17.98 7.81
CA GLY A 35 0.10 -16.90 6.83
C GLY A 35 -1.16 -16.04 6.73
N ALA A 36 -2.33 -16.58 7.09
CA ALA A 36 -3.60 -15.86 7.06
C ALA A 36 -3.58 -14.59 7.93
N ARG A 37 -2.88 -14.62 9.07
CA ARG A 37 -2.79 -13.47 9.99
C ARG A 37 -1.97 -12.33 9.39
N LEU A 38 -0.90 -12.66 8.67
CA LEU A 38 -0.04 -11.70 7.99
C LEU A 38 -0.74 -11.07 6.76
N LEU A 39 -1.49 -11.89 6.02
CA LEU A 39 -2.29 -11.44 4.87
C LEU A 39 -3.42 -10.49 5.29
N ARG A 40 -4.11 -10.80 6.40
CA ARG A 40 -5.14 -9.92 6.98
C ARG A 40 -4.56 -8.60 7.44
N ARG A 41 -3.37 -8.60 8.07
CA ARG A 41 -2.68 -7.36 8.47
C ARG A 41 -2.35 -6.49 7.27
N ARG A 42 -1.83 -7.05 6.19
CA ARG A 42 -1.52 -6.29 4.97
C ARG A 42 -2.76 -5.66 4.33
N ARG A 43 -3.86 -6.40 4.24
CA ARG A 43 -5.15 -5.85 3.77
C ARG A 43 -5.70 -4.77 4.70
N ALA A 44 -5.62 -4.98 6.01
CA ALA A 44 -6.06 -4.00 7.00
C ALA A 44 -5.23 -2.72 6.95
N LEU A 45 -3.91 -2.83 6.77
CA LEU A 45 -3.01 -1.67 6.61
C LEU A 45 -3.34 -0.88 5.34
N GLY A 46 -3.59 -1.58 4.22
CA GLY A 46 -3.99 -0.93 2.98
C GLY A 46 -5.35 -0.22 3.11
N ALA A 47 -6.34 -0.87 3.72
CA ALA A 47 -7.63 -0.28 3.99
C ALA A 47 -7.50 0.94 4.93
N ALA A 48 -6.76 0.80 6.04
CA ALA A 48 -6.52 1.86 7.01
C ALA A 48 -5.85 3.08 6.36
N LEU A 49 -4.82 2.86 5.54
CA LEU A 49 -4.15 3.91 4.79
C LEU A 49 -5.13 4.63 3.87
N TRP A 50 -5.90 3.89 3.08
CA TRP A 50 -6.89 4.47 2.17
C TRP A 50 -7.97 5.26 2.93
N THR A 51 -8.50 4.74 4.04
CA THR A 51 -9.45 5.49 4.89
C THR A 51 -8.81 6.75 5.46
N GLY A 52 -7.54 6.70 5.87
CA GLY A 52 -6.82 7.87 6.38
C GLY A 52 -6.65 8.94 5.30
N VAL A 53 -6.28 8.53 4.08
CA VAL A 53 -6.17 9.43 2.92
C VAL A 53 -7.52 10.06 2.58
N LEU A 54 -8.59 9.26 2.54
CA LEU A 54 -9.95 9.75 2.24
C LEU A 54 -10.44 10.73 3.32
N ALA A 55 -10.20 10.41 4.59
CA ALA A 55 -10.55 11.28 5.71
C ALA A 55 -9.77 12.61 5.66
N GLY A 56 -8.48 12.57 5.33
CA GLY A 56 -7.66 13.77 5.15
C GLY A 56 -8.15 14.65 4.00
N LEU A 57 -8.48 14.03 2.85
CA LEU A 57 -9.09 14.74 1.71
C LEU A 57 -10.41 15.41 2.08
N LEU A 58 -11.29 14.70 2.80
CA LEU A 58 -12.57 15.25 3.26
C LEU A 58 -12.37 16.40 4.26
N ALA A 59 -11.43 16.26 5.20
CA ALA A 59 -11.11 17.31 6.15
C ALA A 59 -10.58 18.57 5.44
N LEU A 60 -9.69 18.41 4.46
CA LEU A 60 -9.20 19.51 3.64
C LEU A 60 -10.30 20.15 2.79
N ALA A 61 -11.16 19.35 2.18
CA ALA A 61 -12.29 19.85 1.40
C ALA A 61 -13.27 20.63 2.28
N CYS A 62 -13.61 20.10 3.46
CA CYS A 62 -14.46 20.78 4.44
C CYS A 62 -13.83 22.10 4.89
N TRP A 63 -12.53 22.08 5.26
CA TRP A 63 -11.81 23.30 5.62
C TRP A 63 -11.86 24.33 4.49
N ALA A 64 -11.61 23.90 3.25
CA ALA A 64 -11.57 24.79 2.10
C ALA A 64 -12.96 25.38 1.79
N LEU A 65 -14.02 24.58 1.96
CA LEU A 65 -15.42 25.03 1.88
C LEU A 65 -15.80 26.01 3.00
N VAL A 66 -15.20 25.93 4.18
CA VAL A 66 -15.49 26.87 5.27
C VAL A 66 -14.69 28.15 5.10
N ALA A 67 -13.37 28.01 4.90
CA ALA A 67 -12.45 29.13 4.85
C ALA A 67 -12.54 29.94 3.56
N HIS A 68 -13.13 29.36 2.48
CA HIS A 68 -13.18 29.95 1.14
C HIS A 68 -11.88 30.69 0.79
N PRO A 69 -10.71 30.02 0.81
CA PRO A 69 -9.42 30.69 0.70
C PRO A 69 -9.21 31.38 -0.66
N TRP A 70 -10.04 31.03 -1.65
CA TRP A 70 -10.12 31.65 -2.97
C TRP A 70 -11.08 32.84 -3.04
N SER A 71 -11.78 33.19 -1.95
CA SER A 71 -12.62 34.38 -1.92
C SER A 71 -11.77 35.64 -1.96
N ALA A 72 -12.18 36.61 -2.78
CA ALA A 72 -11.51 37.91 -2.81
C ALA A 72 -11.66 38.57 -1.42
N PRO A 73 -10.58 39.14 -0.85
CA PRO A 73 -10.70 39.88 0.40
C PRO A 73 -11.74 40.99 0.24
N PRO A 74 -12.56 41.28 1.28
CA PRO A 74 -13.50 42.37 1.20
C PRO A 74 -12.76 43.66 0.85
N PRO A 75 -13.27 44.46 -0.09
CA PRO A 75 -12.59 45.67 -0.53
C PRO A 75 -12.39 46.60 0.67
N THR A 76 -11.13 46.82 1.04
CA THR A 76 -10.72 47.68 2.17
C THR A 76 -11.16 49.14 1.99
N THR A 77 -11.39 49.54 0.74
CA THR A 77 -11.86 50.86 0.38
C THR A 77 -13.25 50.71 -0.20
N THR A 78 -14.28 51.09 0.55
CA THR A 78 -15.60 51.34 -0.02
C THR A 78 -15.41 52.48 -1.03
N PRO A 79 -15.54 52.26 -2.35
CA PRO A 79 -15.57 53.38 -3.27
C PRO A 79 -16.76 54.27 -2.85
N PRO A 80 -16.61 55.60 -2.85
CA PRO A 80 -17.68 56.48 -2.42
C PRO A 80 -18.93 56.14 -3.22
N ALA A 81 -20.02 55.84 -2.52
CA ALA A 81 -21.31 55.66 -3.16
C ALA A 81 -21.63 56.96 -3.90
N VAL A 82 -21.50 56.96 -5.22
CA VAL A 82 -22.04 58.03 -6.05
C VAL A 82 -23.54 57.81 -6.03
N GLY A 83 -24.18 58.42 -5.03
CA GLY A 83 -25.62 58.40 -4.87
C GLY A 83 -26.28 59.02 -6.09
N TRP A 84 -27.32 58.35 -6.57
CA TRP A 84 -28.43 58.98 -7.26
C TRP A 84 -29.49 59.36 -6.22
#